data_AF-A0A0F7CLE0-F1
#
_entry.id   AF-A0A0F7CLE0-F1
#
_cell.length_a   1.000
_cell.length_b   1.000
_cell.length_c   1.000
_cell.angle_alpha   90.00
_cell.angle_beta   90.00
_cell.angle_gamma   90.00
#
_symmetry.space_group_name_H-M   'P 1'
#
loop_
_entity.id
_entity.type
_entity.pdbx_description
1 polymer ?
#
loop_
_entity_poly.entity_id
_entity_poly.type
_entity_poly.pdbx_seq_one_letter_code
_entity_poly.pdbx_strand_id
1 'polypeptide(L)'
;MKGKEVGDLSTESKQFLLVNYTISVLEDTGERVIDTTIEEVAKEHNLSSQNIFEPELVIVGEGVLFKPIEDALRELKEGETKEVILEPSQAFGEKDPKNIKVIPAREFTRQGVIPRVGEEVQVGGQRGRIVRVGGGRVTVDFNHPFAGKKVKAVLKVEKNITGDDEKIRELFHRWFRGIPRNEINVEAKDGEALLTVPATTLLHENSYHLMNAFIRDLQKYLPNIRTVKVIFKFEIQQEKEATQTQSQATVSQGASSEPESKAEGEAGQ
;
A
#
# COMPACT_ATOMS: atom_id res chain seq x y z
N MET A 1 -25.64 38.89 16.62
CA MET A 1 -24.24 38.45 16.48
C MET A 1 -24.13 37.69 15.17
N LYS A 2 -23.29 38.20 14.27
CA LYS A 2 -23.15 37.75 12.87
C LYS A 2 -22.71 36.29 12.81
N GLY A 3 -23.29 35.56 11.85
CA GLY A 3 -22.93 34.19 11.53
C GLY A 3 -21.44 34.08 11.21
N LYS A 4 -20.83 33.03 11.75
CA LYS A 4 -19.50 32.60 11.34
C LYS A 4 -19.66 32.03 9.93
N GLU A 5 -19.21 32.80 8.95
CA GLU A 5 -18.95 32.30 7.61
C GLU A 5 -18.08 31.05 7.75
N VAL A 6 -18.62 29.92 7.28
CA VAL A 6 -17.85 28.70 7.07
C VAL A 6 -16.91 29.05 5.92
N GLY A 7 -15.64 29.26 6.27
CA GLY A 7 -14.59 29.63 5.33
C GLY A 7 -14.53 28.64 4.19
N ASP A 8 -14.85 29.16 3.01
CA ASP A 8 -14.31 28.84 1.70
C ASP A 8 -13.56 27.50 1.59
N LEU A 9 -14.22 26.51 0.97
CA LEU A 9 -13.56 25.35 0.37
C LEU A 9 -12.72 25.86 -0.80
N SER A 10 -11.52 26.36 -0.48
CA SER A 10 -10.63 26.94 -1.47
C SER A 10 -10.44 25.96 -2.63
N THR A 11 -10.90 26.40 -3.79
CA THR A 11 -10.78 25.72 -5.08
C THR A 11 -9.35 25.88 -5.61
N GLU A 12 -8.35 25.61 -4.75
CA GLU A 12 -6.96 25.57 -5.18
C GLU A 12 -6.70 24.20 -5.80
N SER A 13 -6.09 24.21 -6.99
CA SER A 13 -5.59 22.98 -7.63
C SER A 13 -4.65 22.27 -6.66
N LYS A 14 -5.08 21.12 -6.14
CA LYS A 14 -4.27 20.32 -5.23
C LYS A 14 -3.05 19.75 -5.96
N GLN A 15 -1.95 19.64 -5.23
CA GLN A 15 -0.72 19.03 -5.72
C GLN A 15 -0.77 17.51 -5.53
N PHE A 16 -0.45 16.77 -6.59
CA PHE A 16 -0.41 15.32 -6.61
C PHE A 16 1.05 14.87 -6.67
N LEU A 17 1.48 14.10 -5.69
CA LEU A 17 2.87 13.65 -5.58
C LEU A 17 2.92 12.13 -5.42
N LEU A 18 3.83 11.48 -6.13
CA LEU A 18 4.30 10.15 -5.74
C LEU A 18 5.47 10.31 -4.79
N VAL A 19 5.33 9.77 -3.58
CA VAL A 19 6.27 10.00 -2.50
C VAL A 19 6.75 8.66 -1.97
N ASN A 20 8.08 8.51 -1.92
CA ASN A 20 8.70 7.50 -1.07
C ASN A 20 8.98 8.08 0.30
N TYR A 21 8.72 7.31 1.36
CA TYR A 21 8.98 7.76 2.72
C TYR A 21 9.42 6.65 3.66
N THR A 22 10.07 7.07 4.74
CA THR A 22 10.30 6.27 5.94
C THR A 22 9.93 7.12 7.16
N ILE A 23 9.01 6.61 7.98
CA ILE A 23 8.56 7.25 9.21
C ILE A 23 9.11 6.46 10.38
N SER A 24 9.85 7.16 11.24
CA SER A 24 10.47 6.63 12.43
C SER A 24 9.97 7.38 13.66
N VAL A 25 9.88 6.66 14.77
CA VAL A 25 9.67 7.26 16.09
C VAL A 25 11.02 7.34 16.79
N LEU A 26 11.30 8.51 17.39
CA LEU A 26 12.52 8.72 18.18
C LEU A 26 12.29 8.24 19.61
N GLU A 27 13.09 7.29 20.05
CA GLU A 27 13.08 6.71 21.39
C GLU A 27 14.43 6.93 22.09
N ASP A 28 14.49 6.70 23.41
CA ASP A 28 15.72 6.90 24.19
C ASP A 28 16.88 6.00 23.70
N THR A 29 16.55 4.84 23.13
CA THR A 29 17.51 3.84 22.63
C THR A 29 17.85 4.01 21.15
N GLY A 30 17.30 5.01 20.46
CA GLY A 30 17.54 5.28 19.04
C GLY A 30 16.26 5.49 18.24
N GLU A 31 16.36 5.32 16.93
CA GLU A 31 15.22 5.47 16.01
C GLU A 31 14.56 4.11 15.77
N ARG A 32 13.22 4.07 15.79
CA ARG A 32 12.45 2.89 15.41
C ARG A 32 11.58 3.21 14.20
N VAL A 33 11.83 2.55 13.07
CA VAL A 33 10.97 2.64 11.89
C VAL A 33 9.61 2.02 12.20
N ILE A 34 8.54 2.74 11.87
CA ILE A 34 7.15 2.31 12.10
C ILE A 34 6.35 2.18 10.80
N ASP A 35 6.74 2.88 9.75
CA ASP A 35 6.11 2.81 8.43
C ASP A 35 7.09 3.20 7.33
N THR A 36 6.98 2.60 6.15
CA THR A 36 7.81 2.92 4.99
C THR A 36 7.20 2.40 3.70
N THR A 37 7.48 3.10 2.60
CA THR A 37 7.16 2.65 1.23
C THR A 37 8.29 1.86 0.58
N ILE A 38 9.44 1.70 1.26
CA ILE A 38 10.66 1.10 0.71
C ILE A 38 10.78 -0.33 1.20
N GLU A 39 10.78 -1.30 0.27
CA GLU A 39 10.72 -2.73 0.59
C GLU A 39 11.92 -3.21 1.40
N GLU A 40 13.13 -2.73 1.08
CA GLU A 40 14.36 -3.11 1.76
C GLU A 40 14.35 -2.65 3.22
N VAL A 41 13.90 -1.42 3.47
CA VAL A 41 13.78 -0.85 4.82
C VAL A 41 12.72 -1.63 5.61
N ALA A 42 11.59 -1.97 4.98
CA ALA A 42 10.56 -2.76 5.63
C ALA A 42 11.06 -4.14 6.08
N LYS A 43 11.85 -4.82 5.23
CA LYS A 43 12.48 -6.11 5.56
C LYS A 43 13.48 -5.99 6.70
N GLU A 44 14.34 -4.97 6.67
CA GLU A 44 15.35 -4.72 7.71
C GLU A 44 14.70 -4.49 9.08
N HIS A 45 13.56 -3.80 9.13
CA HIS A 45 12.85 -3.48 10.36
C HIS A 45 11.68 -4.44 10.69
N ASN A 46 11.60 -5.59 10.02
CA ASN A 46 10.57 -6.62 10.23
C ASN A 46 9.13 -6.07 10.16
N LEU A 47 8.87 -5.11 9.27
CA LEU A 47 7.53 -4.64 8.95
C LEU A 47 6.79 -5.67 8.08
N SER A 48 5.46 -5.66 8.13
CA SER A 48 4.63 -6.68 7.46
C SER A 48 4.91 -6.78 5.96
N SER A 49 5.19 -7.99 5.48
CA SER A 49 5.43 -8.29 4.06
C SER A 49 4.18 -8.35 3.19
N GLN A 50 2.99 -8.19 3.78
CA GLN A 50 1.70 -8.21 3.04
C GLN A 50 1.42 -6.88 2.33
N ASN A 51 2.20 -5.84 2.61
CA ASN A 51 2.06 -4.53 1.98
C ASN A 51 2.74 -4.50 0.62
N ILE A 52 2.18 -3.74 -0.31
CA ILE A 52 2.84 -3.39 -1.57
C ILE A 52 3.74 -2.18 -1.29
N PHE A 53 5.04 -2.33 -1.52
CA PHE A 53 6.04 -1.29 -1.26
C PHE A 53 6.37 -0.56 -2.55
N GLU A 54 5.77 0.61 -2.71
CA GLU A 54 5.85 1.47 -3.89
C GLU A 54 5.60 2.93 -3.47
N PRO A 55 5.96 3.92 -4.28
CA PRO A 55 5.65 5.32 -3.99
C PRO A 55 4.15 5.51 -3.77
N GLU A 56 3.81 6.15 -2.65
CA GLU A 56 2.44 6.42 -2.23
C GLU A 56 1.94 7.70 -2.91
N LEU A 57 0.67 7.70 -3.34
CA LEU A 57 0.03 8.90 -3.86
C LEU A 57 -0.36 9.83 -2.71
N VAL A 58 0.36 10.94 -2.58
CA VAL A 58 0.03 12.01 -1.63
C VAL A 58 -0.63 13.16 -2.39
N ILE A 59 -1.89 13.43 -2.04
CA ILE A 59 -2.60 14.63 -2.47
C ILE A 59 -2.46 15.65 -1.33
N VAL A 60 -1.66 16.69 -1.54
CA VAL A 60 -1.30 17.62 -0.46
C VAL A 60 -2.55 18.31 0.09
N GLY A 61 -2.71 18.27 1.41
CA GLY A 61 -3.87 18.80 2.14
C GLY A 61 -5.05 17.84 2.26
N GLU A 62 -4.88 16.54 1.98
CA GLU A 62 -5.90 15.50 2.18
C GLU A 62 -5.69 14.67 3.45
N GLY A 63 -4.58 14.88 4.17
CA GLY A 63 -4.30 14.15 5.41
C GLY A 63 -3.97 12.69 5.17
N VAL A 64 -3.29 12.39 4.07
CA VAL A 64 -2.66 11.08 3.84
C VAL A 64 -1.49 10.92 4.81
N LEU A 65 -0.73 11.99 5.02
CA LEU A 65 0.37 12.07 5.98
C LEU A 65 0.10 13.16 7.02
N PHE A 66 0.93 13.21 8.06
CA PHE A 66 0.84 14.30 9.05
C PHE A 66 0.97 15.66 8.37
N LYS A 67 0.15 16.63 8.80
CA LYS A 67 0.11 17.96 8.16
C LYS A 67 1.50 18.59 7.96
N PRO A 68 2.43 18.59 8.94
CA PRO A 68 3.76 19.15 8.73
C PRO A 68 4.60 18.43 7.67
N ILE A 69 4.36 17.13 7.46
CA ILE A 69 4.97 16.36 6.38
C ILE A 69 4.41 16.82 5.03
N GLU A 70 3.09 16.95 4.91
CA GLU A 70 2.46 17.44 3.67
C GLU A 70 2.85 18.89 3.35
N ASP A 71 2.96 19.76 4.37
CA ASP A 71 3.45 21.14 4.21
C ASP A 71 4.91 21.14 3.73
N ALA A 72 5.76 20.24 4.24
CA ALA A 72 7.14 20.11 3.79
C ALA A 72 7.23 19.57 2.35
N LEU A 73 6.36 18.63 1.97
CA LEU A 73 6.29 18.07 0.60
C LEU A 73 5.89 19.13 -0.43
N ARG A 74 5.04 20.10 -0.05
CA ARG A 74 4.63 21.20 -0.94
C ARG A 74 5.80 22.02 -1.48
N GLU A 75 6.86 22.14 -0.69
CA GLU A 75 8.05 22.93 -1.02
C GLU A 75 9.06 22.15 -1.86
N LEU A 76 8.92 20.82 -1.94
CA LEU A 76 9.88 19.95 -2.60
C LEU A 76 9.62 19.80 -4.09
N LYS A 77 10.70 19.68 -4.84
CA LYS A 77 10.68 19.34 -6.26
C LYS A 77 10.84 17.85 -6.47
N GLU A 78 10.48 17.39 -7.66
CA GLU A 78 10.72 16.02 -8.11
C GLU A 78 12.21 15.65 -7.99
N GLY A 79 12.48 14.47 -7.43
CA GLY A 79 13.81 13.94 -7.11
C GLY A 79 14.38 14.41 -5.77
N GLU A 80 13.84 15.45 -5.13
CA GLU A 80 14.38 15.97 -3.89
C GLU A 80 14.03 15.08 -2.69
N THR A 81 14.96 15.03 -1.73
CA THR A 81 14.80 14.33 -0.45
C THR A 81 14.89 15.32 0.70
N LYS A 82 14.03 15.16 1.71
CA LYS A 82 14.01 16.00 2.92
C LYS A 82 13.77 15.15 4.15
N GLU A 83 14.46 15.51 5.22
CA GLU A 83 14.17 15.01 6.56
C GLU A 83 13.36 16.06 7.32
N VAL A 84 12.33 15.62 8.04
CA VAL A 84 11.49 16.45 8.89
C VAL A 84 11.34 15.79 10.25
N ILE A 85 11.50 16.57 11.32
CA ILE A 85 11.26 16.14 12.69
C ILE A 85 9.99 16.83 13.20
N LEU A 86 9.06 16.04 13.71
CA LEU A 86 7.78 16.46 14.25
C LEU A 86 7.79 16.27 15.77
N GLU A 87 7.38 17.31 16.48
CA GLU A 87 7.09 17.21 17.91
C GLU A 87 5.85 16.31 18.16
N PRO A 88 5.66 15.77 19.37
CA PRO A 88 4.54 14.85 19.62
C PRO A 88 3.19 15.47 19.29
N SER A 89 2.97 16.73 19.66
CA SER A 89 1.78 17.53 19.30
C SER A 89 1.50 17.67 17.80
N GLN A 90 2.51 17.44 16.94
CA GLN A 90 2.42 17.53 15.49
C GLN A 90 2.20 16.16 14.81
N ALA A 91 2.35 15.05 15.55
CA ALA A 91 2.23 13.69 15.05
C ALA A 91 1.13 12.90 15.79
N PHE A 92 1.52 12.04 16.74
CA PHE A 92 0.59 11.16 17.48
C PHE A 92 -0.06 11.80 18.71
N GLY A 93 0.23 13.07 18.96
CA GLY A 93 -0.25 13.84 20.10
C GLY A 93 0.65 13.72 21.32
N GLU A 94 0.42 14.62 22.26
CA GLU A 94 1.02 14.56 23.59
C GLU A 94 0.45 13.40 24.40
N LYS A 95 1.25 12.87 25.31
CA LYS A 95 0.79 11.84 26.24
C LYS A 95 -0.12 12.49 27.29
N ASP A 96 -1.37 12.04 27.40
CA ASP A 96 -2.30 12.54 28.41
C ASP A 96 -2.23 11.69 29.70
N PRO A 97 -1.84 12.27 30.85
CA PRO A 97 -1.84 11.58 32.12
C PRO A 97 -3.22 11.05 32.54
N LYS A 98 -4.32 11.67 32.07
CA LYS A 98 -5.69 11.21 32.35
C LYS A 98 -6.02 9.88 31.67
N ASN A 99 -5.31 9.54 30.60
CA ASN A 99 -5.41 8.25 29.94
C ASN A 99 -4.56 7.16 30.62
N ILE A 100 -3.89 7.46 31.73
CA ILE A 100 -3.20 6.46 32.55
C ILE A 100 -4.11 6.15 33.74
N LYS A 101 -4.68 4.94 33.77
CA LYS A 101 -5.62 4.53 34.82
C LYS A 101 -5.03 3.44 35.69
N VAL A 102 -5.35 3.51 36.98
CA VAL A 102 -5.03 2.47 37.95
C VAL A 102 -6.25 1.60 38.16
N ILE A 103 -6.12 0.32 37.83
CA ILE A 103 -7.19 -0.67 37.87
C ILE A 103 -6.83 -1.76 38.88
N PRO A 104 -7.76 -2.23 39.73
CA PRO A 104 -7.50 -3.35 40.64
C PRO A 104 -7.08 -4.61 39.89
N ALA A 105 -6.04 -5.31 40.35
CA ALA A 105 -5.55 -6.53 39.69
C ALA A 105 -6.63 -7.63 39.59
N ARG A 106 -7.57 -7.65 40.55
CA ARG A 106 -8.71 -8.57 40.56
C ARG A 106 -9.60 -8.46 39.32
N GLU A 107 -9.66 -7.28 38.68
CA GLU A 107 -10.43 -7.08 37.45
C GLU A 107 -9.87 -7.92 36.29
N PHE A 108 -8.54 -7.99 36.17
CA PHE A 108 -7.86 -8.79 35.16
C PHE A 108 -7.98 -10.28 35.46
N THR A 109 -7.75 -10.67 36.70
CA THR A 109 -7.86 -12.08 37.11
C THR A 109 -9.27 -12.63 36.92
N ARG A 110 -10.32 -11.83 37.16
CA ARG A 110 -11.72 -12.22 36.90
C ARG A 110 -11.98 -12.53 35.42
N GLN A 111 -11.23 -11.90 34.52
CA GLN A 111 -11.28 -12.13 33.08
C GLN A 111 -10.28 -13.22 32.62
N GLY A 112 -9.62 -13.90 33.55
CA GLY A 112 -8.60 -14.92 33.25
C GLY A 112 -7.28 -14.35 32.75
N VAL A 113 -7.08 -13.03 32.82
CA VAL A 113 -5.87 -12.34 32.36
C VAL A 113 -4.88 -12.22 33.51
N ILE A 114 -3.63 -12.64 33.27
CA ILE A 114 -2.51 -12.41 34.20
C ILE A 114 -1.75 -11.17 33.70
N PRO A 115 -1.91 -10.01 34.35
CA PRO A 115 -1.33 -8.77 33.85
C PRO A 115 0.20 -8.78 33.97
N ARG A 116 0.93 -8.56 32.87
CA ARG A 116 2.39 -8.33 32.89
C ARG A 116 2.74 -6.97 32.30
N VAL A 117 3.82 -6.38 32.82
CA VAL A 117 4.31 -5.09 32.30
C VAL A 117 4.70 -5.24 30.84
N GLY A 118 4.27 -4.29 30.02
CA GLY A 118 4.52 -4.25 28.59
C GLY A 118 3.43 -4.88 27.74
N GLU A 119 2.55 -5.71 28.30
CA GLU A 119 1.45 -6.37 27.58
C GLU A 119 0.33 -5.40 27.24
N GLU A 120 -0.30 -5.63 26.08
CA GLU A 120 -1.53 -4.97 25.69
C GLU A 120 -2.74 -5.71 26.28
N VAL A 121 -3.69 -4.93 26.80
CA VAL A 121 -4.91 -5.42 27.42
C VAL A 121 -6.10 -4.62 26.91
N GLN A 122 -7.26 -5.25 26.89
CA GLN A 122 -8.53 -4.58 26.61
C GLN A 122 -9.33 -4.42 27.90
N VAL A 123 -9.61 -3.19 28.31
CA VAL A 123 -10.39 -2.90 29.51
C VAL A 123 -11.48 -1.89 29.17
N GLY A 124 -12.74 -2.25 29.43
CA GLY A 124 -13.88 -1.38 29.13
C GLY A 124 -14.00 -1.03 27.64
N GLY A 125 -13.65 -1.97 26.77
CA GLY A 125 -13.63 -1.78 25.30
C GLY A 125 -12.42 -0.99 24.77
N GLN A 126 -11.62 -0.37 25.63
CA GLN A 126 -10.41 0.36 25.24
C GLN A 126 -9.18 -0.54 25.30
N ARG A 127 -8.33 -0.48 24.27
CA ARG A 127 -7.00 -1.10 24.30
C ARG A 127 -6.02 -0.18 25.03
N GLY A 128 -5.17 -0.76 25.88
CA GLY A 128 -4.14 -0.03 26.58
C GLY A 128 -2.97 -0.95 26.94
N ARG A 129 -1.84 -0.37 27.31
CA ARG A 129 -0.62 -1.10 27.65
C ARG A 129 -0.37 -1.06 29.15
N ILE A 130 -0.05 -2.20 29.75
CA ILE A 130 0.29 -2.27 31.17
C ILE A 130 1.67 -1.63 31.38
N VAL A 131 1.72 -0.55 32.14
CA VAL A 131 2.98 0.15 32.47
C VAL A 131 3.55 -0.28 33.81
N ARG A 132 2.70 -0.75 34.74
CA ARG A 132 3.16 -1.21 36.06
C ARG A 132 2.20 -2.23 36.67
N VAL A 133 2.73 -3.25 37.31
CA VAL A 133 1.98 -4.22 38.12
C VAL A 133 2.61 -4.27 39.51
N GLY A 134 1.81 -4.06 40.56
CA GLY A 134 2.30 -4.12 41.93
C GLY A 134 1.28 -3.69 42.97
N GLY A 135 1.41 -4.20 44.20
CA GLY A 135 0.55 -3.82 45.33
C GLY A 135 -0.94 -4.08 45.09
N GLY A 136 -1.29 -5.15 44.34
CA GLY A 136 -2.67 -5.48 43.98
C GLY A 136 -3.32 -4.53 42.96
N ARG A 137 -2.54 -3.66 42.32
CA ARG A 137 -3.00 -2.70 41.31
C ARG A 137 -2.22 -2.87 40.02
N VAL A 138 -2.87 -2.56 38.91
CA VAL A 138 -2.30 -2.54 37.57
C VAL A 138 -2.48 -1.14 37.03
N THR A 139 -1.41 -0.52 36.58
CA THR A 139 -1.45 0.78 35.89
C THR A 139 -1.45 0.51 34.40
N VAL A 140 -2.48 0.99 33.71
CA VAL A 140 -2.68 0.81 32.27
C VAL A 140 -2.69 2.17 31.59
N ASP A 141 -1.91 2.28 30.51
CA ASP A 141 -1.80 3.45 29.67
C ASP A 141 -2.66 3.27 28.41
N PHE A 142 -3.68 4.12 28.26
CA PHE A 142 -4.62 4.09 27.15
C PHE A 142 -4.29 5.13 26.06
N ASN A 143 -3.13 5.78 26.13
CA ASN A 143 -2.69 6.68 25.06
C ASN A 143 -2.36 5.90 23.78
N HIS A 144 -2.28 6.62 22.65
CA HIS A 144 -1.73 6.04 21.42
C HIS A 144 -0.32 5.46 21.69
N PRO A 145 0.07 4.30 21.10
CA PRO A 145 1.36 3.66 21.38
C PRO A 145 2.60 4.55 21.20
N PHE A 146 2.48 5.57 20.35
CA PHE A 146 3.54 6.55 20.03
C PHE A 146 3.27 7.96 20.58
N ALA A 147 2.25 8.16 21.42
CA ALA A 147 1.98 9.46 22.03
C ALA A 147 3.15 9.93 22.89
N GLY A 148 3.43 11.24 22.85
CA GLY A 148 4.56 11.86 23.56
C GLY A 148 5.93 11.60 22.93
N LYS A 149 6.00 10.89 21.79
CA LYS A 149 7.26 10.65 21.07
C LYS A 149 7.38 11.56 19.85
N LYS A 150 8.61 12.00 19.56
CA LYS A 150 8.90 12.73 18.31
C LYS A 150 8.89 11.75 17.14
N VAL A 151 8.51 12.26 15.98
CA VAL A 151 8.50 11.49 14.73
C VAL A 151 9.52 12.11 13.78
N LYS A 152 10.35 11.27 13.17
CA LYS A 152 11.24 11.64 12.08
C LYS A 152 10.69 11.04 10.79
N ALA A 153 10.57 11.86 9.76
CA ALA A 153 10.14 11.43 8.44
C ALA A 153 11.24 11.78 7.42
N VAL A 154 11.71 10.77 6.69
CA VAL A 154 12.54 10.96 5.50
C VAL A 154 11.64 10.80 4.29
N LEU A 155 11.60 11.83 3.44
CA LEU A 155 10.65 11.97 2.35
C LEU A 155 11.42 12.16 1.05
N LYS A 156 11.02 11.48 -0.02
CA LYS A 156 11.53 11.69 -1.37
C LYS A 156 10.37 11.83 -2.35
N VAL A 157 10.33 12.95 -3.07
CA VAL A 157 9.34 13.13 -4.14
C VAL A 157 9.84 12.39 -5.37
N GLU A 158 9.19 11.28 -5.72
CA GLU A 158 9.54 10.53 -6.94
C GLU A 158 8.93 11.17 -8.18
N LYS A 159 7.73 11.75 -8.07
CA LYS A 159 7.07 12.40 -9.20
C LYS A 159 6.11 13.50 -8.77
N ASN A 160 6.11 14.63 -9.48
CA ASN A 160 5.04 15.63 -9.41
C ASN A 160 4.05 15.44 -10.56
N ILE A 161 2.83 15.00 -10.24
CA ILE A 161 1.83 14.61 -11.24
C ILE A 161 0.99 15.82 -11.63
N THR A 162 1.13 16.27 -12.87
CA THR A 162 0.45 17.45 -13.39
C THR A 162 -0.66 17.13 -14.39
N GLY A 163 -0.44 16.15 -15.27
CA GLY A 163 -1.38 15.75 -16.31
C GLY A 163 -2.59 14.96 -15.80
N ASP A 164 -3.75 15.17 -16.41
CA ASP A 164 -5.00 14.53 -16.00
C ASP A 164 -4.96 13.00 -16.18
N ASP A 165 -4.40 12.49 -17.28
CA ASP A 165 -4.24 11.05 -17.53
C ASP A 165 -3.54 10.35 -16.37
N GLU A 166 -2.43 10.94 -15.93
CA GLU A 166 -1.64 10.41 -14.83
C GLU A 166 -2.38 10.52 -13.50
N LYS A 167 -3.04 11.66 -13.23
CA LYS A 167 -3.84 11.82 -12.00
C LYS A 167 -4.95 10.78 -11.94
N ILE A 168 -5.66 10.54 -13.03
CA ILE A 168 -6.71 9.50 -13.12
C ILE A 168 -6.10 8.12 -12.86
N ARG A 169 -4.97 7.80 -13.49
CA ARG A 169 -4.27 6.52 -13.30
C ARG A 169 -3.89 6.30 -11.85
N GLU A 170 -3.30 7.30 -11.19
CA GLU A 170 -2.85 7.17 -9.79
C GLU A 170 -4.03 7.17 -8.81
N LEU A 171 -5.10 7.92 -9.08
CA LEU A 171 -6.35 7.83 -8.33
C LEU A 171 -6.98 6.45 -8.44
N PHE A 172 -6.93 5.82 -9.62
CA PHE A 172 -7.40 4.45 -9.78
C PHE A 172 -6.51 3.46 -9.01
N HIS A 173 -5.18 3.57 -9.18
CA HIS A 173 -4.19 2.72 -8.50
C HIS A 173 -4.34 2.75 -6.98
N ARG A 174 -4.64 3.91 -6.38
CA ARG A 174 -4.91 4.05 -4.94
C ARG A 174 -5.97 3.08 -4.43
N TRP A 175 -7.04 2.83 -5.20
CA TRP A 175 -8.12 1.93 -4.81
C TRP A 175 -7.87 0.48 -5.24
N PHE A 176 -7.06 0.28 -6.28
CA PHE A 176 -6.77 -1.02 -6.87
C PHE A 176 -5.26 -1.32 -6.86
N ARG A 177 -4.62 -1.18 -5.70
CA ARG A 177 -3.15 -1.32 -5.55
C ARG A 177 -2.59 -2.68 -6.01
N GLY A 178 -3.44 -3.72 -6.03
CA GLY A 178 -3.07 -5.05 -6.55
C GLY A 178 -2.89 -5.10 -8.07
N ILE A 179 -3.28 -4.05 -8.80
CA ILE A 179 -3.10 -3.93 -10.25
C ILE A 179 -1.83 -3.12 -10.52
N PRO A 180 -0.84 -3.68 -11.25
CA PRO A 180 0.36 -2.94 -11.60
C PRO A 180 0.07 -1.67 -12.43
N ARG A 181 0.76 -0.57 -12.14
CA ARG A 181 0.58 0.73 -12.84
C ARG A 181 0.75 0.65 -14.36
N ASN A 182 1.57 -0.26 -14.86
CA ASN A 182 1.79 -0.48 -16.29
C ASN A 182 0.63 -1.22 -16.98
N GLU A 183 -0.30 -1.80 -16.22
CA GLU A 183 -1.54 -2.39 -16.74
C GLU A 183 -2.72 -1.41 -16.72
N ILE A 184 -2.53 -0.22 -16.14
CA ILE A 184 -3.54 0.84 -16.04
C ILE A 184 -3.23 1.90 -17.10
N ASN A 185 -3.97 1.87 -18.21
CA ASN A 185 -3.80 2.82 -19.31
C ASN A 185 -4.91 3.87 -19.28
N VAL A 186 -4.54 5.15 -19.42
CA VAL A 186 -5.48 6.26 -19.42
C VAL A 186 -5.18 7.20 -20.58
N GLU A 187 -6.24 7.58 -21.28
CA GLU A 187 -6.23 8.69 -22.25
C GLU A 187 -7.36 9.65 -21.90
N ALA A 188 -7.06 10.90 -21.55
CA ALA A 188 -8.06 11.92 -21.27
C ALA A 188 -7.93 13.10 -22.25
N LYS A 189 -9.07 13.51 -22.78
CA LYS A 189 -9.16 14.60 -23.75
C LYS A 189 -10.55 15.21 -23.69
N ASP A 190 -10.61 16.54 -23.78
CA ASP A 190 -11.87 17.30 -23.93
C ASP A 190 -12.93 16.97 -22.85
N GLY A 191 -12.49 16.65 -21.62
CA GLY A 191 -13.36 16.30 -20.49
C GLY A 191 -13.89 14.87 -20.49
N GLU A 192 -13.42 14.02 -21.40
CA GLU A 192 -13.63 12.57 -21.38
C GLU A 192 -12.33 11.84 -21.03
N ALA A 193 -12.42 10.73 -20.28
CA ALA A 193 -11.30 9.83 -20.05
C ALA A 193 -11.64 8.40 -20.43
N LEU A 194 -10.70 7.71 -21.06
CA LEU A 194 -10.74 6.29 -21.37
C LEU A 194 -9.75 5.55 -20.47
N LEU A 195 -10.27 4.80 -19.50
CA LEU A 195 -9.50 3.98 -18.57
C LEU A 195 -9.54 2.52 -19.05
N THR A 196 -8.41 1.97 -19.47
CA THR A 196 -8.28 0.55 -19.84
C THR A 196 -7.49 -0.20 -18.78
N VAL A 197 -8.12 -1.24 -18.23
CA VAL A 197 -7.61 -2.03 -17.09
C VAL A 197 -7.80 -3.53 -17.34
N PRO A 198 -7.03 -4.41 -16.70
CA PRO A 198 -7.20 -5.85 -16.84
C PRO A 198 -8.56 -6.29 -16.29
N ALA A 199 -9.14 -7.35 -16.88
CA ALA A 199 -10.41 -7.92 -16.39
C ALA A 199 -10.36 -8.42 -14.93
N THR A 200 -9.16 -8.72 -14.41
CA THR A 200 -8.93 -9.06 -12.99
C THR A 200 -9.40 -7.97 -12.03
N THR A 201 -9.49 -6.70 -12.49
CA THR A 201 -10.11 -5.60 -11.74
C THR A 201 -11.52 -5.95 -11.24
N LEU A 202 -12.30 -6.67 -12.06
CA LEU A 202 -13.67 -7.05 -11.71
C LEU A 202 -13.72 -8.09 -10.59
N LEU A 203 -12.65 -8.88 -10.43
CA LEU A 203 -12.54 -9.97 -9.48
C LEU A 203 -12.06 -9.52 -8.10
N HIS A 204 -11.60 -8.27 -7.96
CA HIS A 204 -11.23 -7.72 -6.66
C HIS A 204 -12.41 -7.74 -5.69
N GLU A 205 -12.14 -8.11 -4.45
CA GLU A 205 -13.13 -8.02 -3.38
C GLU A 205 -13.63 -6.58 -3.27
N ASN A 206 -14.96 -6.40 -3.22
CA ASN A 206 -15.61 -5.09 -3.18
C ASN A 206 -15.30 -4.16 -4.37
N SER A 207 -14.95 -4.71 -5.54
CA SER A 207 -14.61 -3.94 -6.76
C SER A 207 -15.62 -2.84 -7.11
N TYR A 208 -16.92 -3.10 -6.94
CA TYR A 208 -17.97 -2.08 -7.13
C TYR A 208 -17.84 -0.88 -6.18
N HIS A 209 -17.54 -1.11 -4.89
CA HIS A 209 -17.37 -0.04 -3.90
C HIS A 209 -16.08 0.74 -4.15
N LEU A 210 -15.00 0.05 -4.51
CA LEU A 210 -13.72 0.66 -4.89
C LEU A 210 -13.86 1.53 -6.14
N MET A 211 -14.56 1.05 -7.17
CA MET A 211 -14.86 1.84 -8.37
C MET A 211 -15.65 3.10 -8.02
N ASN A 212 -16.68 2.99 -7.18
CA ASN A 212 -17.43 4.18 -6.72
C ASN A 212 -16.56 5.16 -5.91
N ALA A 213 -15.59 4.66 -5.15
CA ALA A 213 -14.64 5.51 -4.43
C ALA A 213 -13.71 6.25 -5.39
N PHE A 214 -13.18 5.56 -6.39
CA PHE A 214 -12.43 6.16 -7.50
C PHE A 214 -13.24 7.24 -8.23
N ILE A 215 -14.50 6.97 -8.60
CA ILE A 215 -15.35 7.98 -9.26
C ILE A 215 -15.56 9.22 -8.36
N ARG A 216 -15.73 9.05 -7.05
CA ARG A 216 -15.83 10.19 -6.11
C ARG A 216 -14.53 11.00 -6.06
N ASP A 217 -13.38 10.33 -6.09
CA ASP A 217 -12.09 11.03 -6.15
C ASP A 217 -11.97 11.83 -7.45
N LEU A 218 -12.36 11.28 -8.60
CA LEU A 218 -12.38 12.02 -9.86
C LEU A 218 -13.30 13.25 -9.78
N GLN A 219 -14.51 13.11 -9.26
CA GLN A 219 -15.43 14.23 -9.09
C GLN A 219 -14.87 15.33 -8.19
N LYS A 220 -14.14 14.94 -7.14
CA LYS A 220 -13.55 15.86 -6.17
C LYS A 220 -12.34 16.59 -6.73
N TYR A 221 -11.44 15.88 -7.40
CA TYR A 221 -10.12 16.42 -7.76
C TYR A 221 -9.98 16.82 -9.23
N LEU A 222 -10.81 16.26 -10.10
CA LEU A 222 -10.79 16.48 -11.54
C LEU A 222 -12.20 16.85 -12.05
N PRO A 223 -12.80 17.96 -11.57
CA PRO A 223 -14.16 18.36 -11.96
C PRO A 223 -14.30 18.71 -13.45
N ASN A 224 -13.18 18.87 -14.16
CA ASN A 224 -13.14 19.05 -15.61
C ASN A 224 -13.44 17.74 -16.37
N ILE A 225 -13.24 16.57 -15.75
CA ILE A 225 -13.56 15.26 -16.32
C ILE A 225 -15.04 14.95 -16.06
N ARG A 226 -15.83 14.96 -17.13
CA ARG A 226 -17.29 14.79 -17.11
C ARG A 226 -17.71 13.35 -17.34
N THR A 227 -16.91 12.60 -18.09
CA THR A 227 -17.21 11.21 -18.48
C THR A 227 -15.95 10.37 -18.34
N VAL A 228 -16.08 9.21 -17.70
CA VAL A 228 -15.03 8.17 -17.71
C VAL A 228 -15.60 6.89 -18.28
N LYS A 229 -14.96 6.39 -19.33
CA LYS A 229 -15.24 5.09 -19.95
C LYS A 229 -14.24 4.09 -19.40
N VAL A 230 -14.73 3.03 -18.76
CA VAL A 230 -13.87 1.97 -18.22
C VAL A 230 -13.95 0.76 -19.16
N ILE A 231 -12.82 0.36 -19.73
CA ILE A 231 -12.67 -0.83 -20.57
C ILE A 231 -11.94 -1.90 -19.77
N PHE A 232 -12.58 -3.06 -19.64
CA PHE A 232 -11.96 -4.27 -19.08
C PHE A 232 -11.40 -5.11 -20.21
N LYS A 233 -10.08 -5.31 -20.21
CA LYS A 233 -9.39 -6.13 -21.22
C LYS A 233 -9.47 -7.61 -20.82
N PHE A 234 -10.13 -8.41 -21.66
CA PHE A 234 -10.15 -9.87 -21.58
C PHE A 234 -9.19 -10.44 -22.63
N GLU A 235 -8.19 -11.20 -22.20
CA GLU A 235 -7.32 -11.93 -23.12
C GLU A 235 -7.89 -13.33 -23.32
N ILE A 236 -8.32 -13.64 -24.54
CA ILE A 236 -8.79 -14.96 -24.92
C ILE A 236 -7.60 -15.71 -25.51
N GLN A 237 -7.09 -16.70 -24.79
CA GLN A 237 -6.05 -17.59 -25.33
C GLN A 237 -6.67 -18.49 -26.39
N GLN A 238 -6.17 -18.41 -27.63
CA GLN A 238 -6.49 -19.40 -28.66
C GLN A 238 -5.58 -20.62 -28.44
N GLU A 239 -6.17 -21.81 -28.30
CA GLU A 239 -5.41 -23.06 -28.40
C GLU A 239 -4.73 -23.10 -29.77
N LYS A 240 -3.40 -23.22 -29.77
CA LYS A 240 -2.68 -23.52 -31.01
C LYS A 240 -3.10 -24.92 -31.45
N GLU A 241 -3.80 -25.01 -32.57
CA GLU A 241 -4.06 -26.27 -33.25
C GLU A 241 -2.76 -27.06 -33.36
N ALA A 242 -2.74 -28.26 -32.78
CA ALA A 242 -1.67 -29.22 -32.97
C ALA A 242 -1.62 -29.58 -34.46
N THR A 243 -0.58 -29.11 -35.15
CA THR A 243 -0.33 -29.40 -36.56
C THR A 243 -0.32 -30.91 -36.79
N GLN A 244 -1.29 -31.36 -37.58
CA GLN A 244 -1.34 -32.68 -38.17
C GLN A 244 -0.11 -32.90 -39.06
N THR A 245 0.75 -33.84 -38.67
CA THR A 245 1.65 -34.54 -39.61
C THR A 245 1.40 -36.04 -39.47
N GLN A 246 0.25 -36.50 -39.97
CA GLN A 246 0.08 -37.86 -40.48
C GLN A 246 -0.38 -37.74 -41.92
N SER A 247 0.58 -37.69 -42.84
CA SER A 247 0.36 -37.95 -44.26
C SER A 247 1.72 -38.15 -44.91
N GLN A 248 1.93 -39.33 -45.49
CA GLN A 248 3.06 -39.76 -46.31
C GLN A 248 4.29 -40.37 -45.59
N ALA A 249 4.17 -41.64 -45.20
CA ALA A 249 5.16 -42.68 -45.57
C ALA A 249 4.64 -44.09 -45.23
N THR A 250 3.54 -44.52 -45.86
CA THR A 250 3.19 -45.95 -45.91
C THR A 250 2.67 -46.31 -47.30
N VAL A 251 3.53 -46.33 -48.33
CA VAL A 251 3.46 -47.30 -49.44
C VAL A 251 4.85 -47.43 -50.07
N SER A 252 5.61 -48.44 -49.66
CA SER A 252 6.27 -49.39 -50.59
C SER A 252 6.80 -50.57 -49.78
N GLN A 253 5.96 -51.59 -49.62
CA GLN A 253 6.43 -52.94 -49.34
C GLN A 253 7.16 -53.49 -50.56
N GLY A 254 8.32 -54.11 -50.34
CA GLY A 254 9.05 -54.92 -51.32
C GLY A 254 10.11 -55.74 -50.58
N ALA A 255 9.77 -56.99 -50.30
CA ALA A 255 10.54 -57.95 -49.50
C ALA A 255 11.77 -58.53 -50.24
N SER A 256 12.83 -58.88 -49.49
CA SER A 256 13.47 -60.22 -49.49
C SER A 256 14.75 -60.31 -48.63
N SER A 257 14.80 -61.31 -47.73
CA SER A 257 15.93 -62.20 -47.29
C SER A 257 17.32 -61.60 -46.98
N GLU A 258 18.14 -62.01 -46.02
CA GLU A 258 18.24 -63.02 -44.94
C GLU A 258 19.51 -62.64 -44.11
N PRO A 259 19.83 -63.28 -42.98
CA PRO A 259 20.76 -62.77 -41.96
C PRO A 259 22.20 -63.31 -42.09
N GLU A 260 23.20 -62.59 -41.56
CA GLU A 260 24.43 -63.24 -41.09
C GLU A 260 25.18 -62.44 -40.00
N SER A 261 25.51 -63.14 -38.92
CA SER A 261 26.30 -62.75 -37.76
C SER A 261 27.81 -62.81 -38.01
N LYS A 262 28.60 -61.93 -37.37
CA LYS A 262 29.96 -62.16 -36.83
C LYS A 262 30.41 -60.87 -36.10
N ALA A 263 30.46 -60.84 -34.77
CA ALA A 263 31.52 -61.34 -33.89
C ALA A 263 32.77 -60.42 -33.84
N GLU A 264 32.86 -59.71 -32.71
CA GLU A 264 34.01 -59.40 -31.84
C GLU A 264 35.40 -59.05 -32.41
N GLY A 265 36.02 -58.04 -31.78
CA GLY A 265 37.47 -57.93 -31.69
C GLY A 265 37.99 -56.54 -31.35
N GLU A 266 37.86 -56.10 -30.09
CA GLU A 266 38.70 -55.06 -29.50
C GLU A 266 39.92 -55.68 -28.80
N ALA A 267 40.98 -54.87 -28.66
CA ALA A 267 42.23 -55.08 -27.92
C ALA A 267 43.42 -55.74 -28.66
N GLY A 268 44.29 -54.86 -29.17
CA GLY A 268 45.71 -55.13 -29.38
C GLY A 268 46.55 -54.05 -28.72
N GLN A 269 47.40 -54.50 -27.78
CA GLN A 269 48.59 -53.87 -27.16
C GLN A 269 48.41 -52.72 -26.18
#